data_AF-A0A8C2XEJ2-F1
#
_entry.id   AF-A0A8C2XEJ2-F1
#
_cell.length_a   1.000
_cell.length_b   1.000
_cell.length_c   1.000
_cell.angle_alpha   90.00
_cell.angle_beta   90.00
_cell.angle_gamma   90.00
#
_symmetry.space_group_name_H-M   'P 1'
#
loop_
_entity.id
_entity.type
_entity.pdbx_description
1 polymer ?
#
loop_
_entity_poly.entity_id
_entity_poly.type
_entity_poly.pdbx_seq_one_letter_code
_entity_poly.pdbx_strand_id
1 'polypeptide(L)'
;MSAPLDVQDVKVDEINVSSAVLKAAAHHYGFQCDKPNKEFMLCRWEEKDPRKCLEEGRKVNECALNFFRQIKGSCAESFTEYWTCLDYSNLAELRHCRKQQQSFDSCALDKLGWKRPELGELSKVTKVATERTLPENPYHSRPRPEANPVIEGKLEPSKHGSRLFFWTW
;
A
#
# COMPACT_ATOMS: atom_id res chain seq x y z
N MET A 1 22.81 10.05 -5.85
CA MET A 1 22.93 10.84 -4.61
C MET A 1 21.61 11.58 -4.45
N SER A 2 20.80 11.22 -3.45
CA SER A 2 19.53 11.91 -3.19
C SER A 2 19.80 13.23 -2.47
N ALA A 3 19.11 14.29 -2.91
CA ALA A 3 19.17 15.61 -2.31
C ALA A 3 18.78 15.56 -0.81
N PRO A 4 19.34 16.45 0.03
CA PRO A 4 18.88 16.58 1.41
C PRO A 4 17.40 16.99 1.42
N LEU A 5 16.60 16.24 2.19
CA LEU A 5 15.18 16.50 2.37
C LEU A 5 15.03 17.77 3.22
N ASP A 6 14.41 18.82 2.69
CA ASP A 6 14.08 20.01 3.48
C ASP A 6 12.73 19.83 4.20
N VAL A 7 12.57 20.47 5.36
CA VAL A 7 11.34 20.40 6.17
C VAL A 7 10.15 20.96 5.39
N GLN A 8 10.38 21.93 4.50
CA GLN A 8 9.35 22.50 3.64
C GLN A 8 8.76 21.46 2.67
N ASP A 9 9.57 20.50 2.21
CA ASP A 9 9.12 19.45 1.27
C ASP A 9 8.18 18.44 1.94
N VAL A 10 8.18 18.35 3.26
CA VAL A 10 7.36 17.40 4.02
C VAL A 10 6.11 18.05 4.62
N LYS A 11 6.02 19.38 4.60
CA LYS A 11 4.89 20.10 5.19
C LYS A 11 3.63 19.91 4.34
N VAL A 12 2.64 19.19 4.88
CA VAL A 12 1.33 18.96 4.26
C VAL A 12 0.25 19.11 5.33
N ASP A 13 -0.97 19.49 4.92
CA ASP A 13 -2.13 19.58 5.81
C ASP A 13 -2.49 18.19 6.37
N GLU A 14 -2.43 18.00 7.68
CA GLU A 14 -2.65 16.67 8.29
C GLU A 14 -4.13 16.33 8.48
N ILE A 15 -4.43 15.03 8.42
CA ILE A 15 -5.76 14.49 8.71
C ILE A 15 -5.85 14.19 10.21
N ASN A 16 -6.25 15.21 10.97
CA ASN A 16 -6.33 15.14 12.43
C ASN A 16 -7.63 14.49 12.92
N VAL A 17 -7.75 13.17 12.75
CA VAL A 17 -8.90 12.37 13.23
C VAL A 17 -8.44 11.10 13.95
N SER A 18 -9.30 10.54 14.80
CA SER A 18 -8.99 9.31 15.54
C SER A 18 -9.00 8.06 14.63
N SER A 19 -8.39 6.97 15.10
CA SER A 19 -8.38 5.69 14.38
C SER A 19 -9.78 5.12 14.16
N ALA A 20 -10.72 5.33 15.08
CA ALA A 20 -12.11 4.91 14.94
C ALA A 20 -12.80 5.62 13.76
N VAL A 21 -12.55 6.93 13.60
CA VAL A 21 -13.05 7.72 12.47
C VAL A 21 -12.51 7.19 11.15
N LEU A 22 -11.19 6.96 11.06
CA LEU A 22 -10.57 6.39 9.85
C LEU A 22 -11.15 5.00 9.53
N LYS A 23 -11.34 4.15 10.55
CA LYS A 23 -11.85 2.79 10.38
C LYS A 23 -13.32 2.77 9.94
N ALA A 24 -14.15 3.67 10.49
CA ALA A 24 -15.54 3.84 10.10
C ALA A 24 -15.64 4.20 8.61
N ALA A 25 -14.82 5.12 8.14
CA ALA A 25 -14.84 5.60 6.77
C ALA A 25 -14.08 4.72 5.76
N ALA A 26 -13.26 3.77 6.24
CA ALA A 26 -12.27 3.03 5.43
C ALA A 26 -12.84 2.39 4.16
N HIS A 27 -14.06 1.83 4.21
CA HIS A 27 -14.67 1.16 3.06
C HIS A 27 -15.02 2.16 1.95
N HIS A 28 -15.62 3.30 2.32
CA HIS A 28 -15.95 4.35 1.36
C HIS A 28 -14.69 5.07 0.88
N TYR A 29 -13.76 5.37 1.80
CA TYR A 29 -12.48 5.99 1.46
C TYR A 29 -11.68 5.15 0.46
N GLY A 30 -11.59 3.84 0.69
CA GLY A 30 -10.86 2.93 -0.18
C GLY A 30 -11.42 2.87 -1.60
N PHE A 31 -12.74 3.08 -1.77
CA PHE A 31 -13.37 3.12 -3.08
C PHE A 31 -13.23 4.50 -3.74
N GLN A 32 -13.51 5.58 -3.01
CA GLN A 32 -13.49 6.95 -3.56
C GLN A 32 -12.08 7.45 -3.88
N CYS A 33 -11.10 7.12 -3.04
CA CYS A 33 -9.71 7.52 -3.20
C CYS A 33 -8.83 6.39 -3.77
N ASP A 34 -9.38 5.38 -4.44
CA ASP A 34 -8.60 4.22 -4.93
C ASP A 34 -7.45 4.65 -5.84
N LYS A 35 -7.72 5.52 -6.82
CA LYS A 35 -6.73 5.94 -7.83
C LYS A 35 -5.44 6.53 -7.22
N PRO A 36 -5.48 7.65 -6.45
CA PRO A 36 -4.26 8.22 -5.86
C PRO A 36 -3.59 7.27 -4.86
N ASN A 37 -4.37 6.52 -4.08
CA ASN A 37 -3.81 5.56 -3.11
C ASN A 37 -3.03 4.45 -3.81
N LYS A 38 -3.58 3.87 -4.88
CA LYS A 38 -2.94 2.77 -5.61
C LYS A 38 -1.74 3.24 -6.42
N GLU A 39 -1.78 4.45 -6.98
CA GLU A 39 -0.61 5.09 -7.62
C GLU A 39 0.53 5.28 -6.61
N PHE A 40 0.24 5.81 -5.41
CA PHE A 40 1.22 5.95 -4.34
C PHE A 40 1.78 4.60 -3.89
N MET A 41 0.93 3.59 -3.66
CA MET A 41 1.37 2.27 -3.24
C MET A 41 2.25 1.60 -4.31
N LEU A 42 1.91 1.75 -5.60
CA LEU A 42 2.74 1.25 -6.69
C LEU A 42 4.11 1.97 -6.73
N CYS A 43 4.13 3.30 -6.59
CA CYS A 43 5.38 4.07 -6.50
C CYS A 43 6.25 3.58 -5.35
N ARG A 44 5.67 3.49 -4.16
CA ARG A 44 6.39 3.09 -2.96
C ARG A 44 6.98 1.68 -3.09
N TRP A 45 6.26 0.78 -3.75
CA TRP A 45 6.67 -0.61 -3.93
C TRP A 45 7.78 -0.79 -4.98
N GLU A 46 7.69 -0.05 -6.09
CA GLU A 46 8.66 -0.10 -7.18
C GLU A 46 9.95 0.65 -6.83
N GLU A 47 9.86 1.90 -6.40
CA GLU A 47 11.01 2.76 -6.10
C GLU A 47 11.74 2.37 -4.82
N LYS A 48 11.01 1.83 -3.83
CA LYS A 48 11.53 1.42 -2.50
C LYS A 48 12.19 2.53 -1.68
N ASP A 49 12.31 3.75 -2.19
CA ASP A 49 12.71 4.96 -1.47
C ASP A 49 11.48 5.86 -1.23
N PRO A 50 11.11 6.18 0.03
CA PRO A 50 9.92 6.98 0.31
C PRO A 50 10.04 8.43 -0.20
N ARG A 51 11.26 8.95 -0.33
CA ARG A 51 11.51 10.35 -0.71
C ARG A 51 11.09 10.65 -2.15
N LYS A 52 11.12 9.64 -3.02
CA LYS A 52 10.74 9.76 -4.43
C LYS A 52 9.23 9.79 -4.66
N CYS A 53 8.44 9.33 -3.68
CA CYS A 53 6.98 9.19 -3.80
C CYS A 53 6.21 10.22 -2.95
N LEU A 54 6.86 11.33 -2.59
CA LEU A 54 6.25 12.36 -1.73
C LEU A 54 5.13 13.11 -2.43
N GLU A 55 5.24 13.34 -3.74
CA GLU A 55 4.20 14.02 -4.53
C GLU A 55 2.91 13.19 -4.58
N GLU A 56 3.02 11.89 -4.81
CA GLU A 56 1.89 10.97 -4.76
C GLU A 56 1.31 10.88 -3.34
N GLY A 57 2.17 10.92 -2.32
CA GLY A 57 1.74 11.00 -0.91
C GLY A 57 0.91 12.27 -0.63
N ARG A 58 1.28 13.41 -1.20
CA ARG A 58 0.49 14.66 -1.11
C ARG A 58 -0.88 14.51 -1.77
N LYS A 59 -0.95 13.87 -2.94
CA LYS A 59 -2.22 13.59 -3.64
C LYS A 59 -3.15 12.67 -2.83
N VAL A 60 -2.58 11.66 -2.15
CA VAL A 60 -3.34 10.81 -1.22
C VAL A 60 -3.93 11.65 -0.09
N ASN A 61 -3.12 12.51 0.51
CA ASN A 61 -3.55 13.35 1.61
C ASN A 61 -4.63 14.37 1.19
N GLU A 62 -4.48 14.99 0.02
CA GLU A 62 -5.47 15.87 -0.57
C GLU A 62 -6.81 15.15 -0.83
N CYS A 63 -6.77 13.93 -1.36
CA CYS A 63 -7.97 13.12 -1.57
C CYS A 63 -8.70 12.84 -0.26
N ALA A 64 -7.95 12.44 0.78
CA ALA A 64 -8.51 12.15 2.09
C ALA A 64 -9.11 13.39 2.76
N LEU A 65 -8.46 14.55 2.69
CA LEU A 65 -9.01 15.81 3.21
C LEU A 65 -10.31 16.18 2.50
N ASN A 66 -10.35 16.08 1.17
CA ASN A 66 -11.55 16.37 0.38
C ASN A 66 -12.68 15.37 0.70
N PHE A 67 -12.35 14.09 0.86
CA PHE A 67 -13.29 13.04 1.27
C PHE A 67 -13.94 13.35 2.64
N PHE A 68 -13.14 13.68 3.66
CA PHE A 68 -13.70 14.03 4.98
C PHE A 68 -14.48 15.35 4.97
N ARG A 69 -14.09 16.33 4.14
CA ARG A 69 -14.87 17.56 3.92
C ARG A 69 -16.26 17.25 3.35
N GLN A 70 -16.36 16.33 2.38
CA GLN A 70 -17.64 15.93 1.80
C GLN A 70 -18.54 15.19 2.80
N ILE A 71 -17.98 14.26 3.58
CA ILE A 71 -18.73 13.60 4.66
C ILE A 71 -19.25 14.62 5.67
N LYS A 72 -18.40 15.57 6.10
CA LYS A 72 -18.79 16.64 7.03
C LYS A 72 -19.88 17.55 6.47
N GLY A 73 -19.89 17.82 5.16
CA GLY A 73 -20.91 18.64 4.51
C GLY A 73 -22.26 17.94 4.33
N SER A 74 -22.26 16.61 4.13
CA SER A 74 -23.48 15.87 3.74
C SER A 74 -24.06 14.98 4.85
N CYS A 75 -23.22 14.22 5.56
CA CYS A 75 -23.62 13.13 6.45
C CYS A 75 -22.94 13.18 7.84
N ALA A 76 -22.69 14.38 8.36
CA ALA A 76 -21.94 14.55 9.61
C ALA A 76 -22.55 13.82 10.81
N GLU A 77 -23.86 13.91 11.00
CA GLU A 77 -24.54 13.34 12.18
C GLU A 77 -24.52 11.81 12.16
N SER A 78 -25.00 11.18 11.08
CA SER A 78 -25.01 9.72 10.95
C SER A 78 -23.60 9.12 10.97
N PHE A 79 -22.62 9.81 10.38
CA PHE A 79 -21.23 9.40 10.47
C PHE A 79 -20.70 9.50 11.92
N THR A 80 -21.09 10.54 12.66
CA THR A 80 -20.66 10.74 14.04
C THR A 80 -21.17 9.66 14.97
N GLU A 81 -22.44 9.30 14.85
CA GLU A 81 -23.02 8.17 15.59
C GLU A 81 -22.31 6.85 15.27
N TYR A 82 -21.95 6.64 14.00
CA TYR A 82 -21.30 5.41 13.57
C TYR A 82 -19.88 5.26 14.13
N TRP A 83 -19.03 6.26 13.96
CA TRP A 83 -17.66 6.16 14.48
C TRP A 83 -17.64 6.19 16.02
N THR A 84 -18.56 6.90 16.67
CA THR A 84 -18.67 6.92 18.14
C THR A 84 -19.03 5.54 18.69
N CYS A 85 -19.94 4.81 18.01
CA CYS A 85 -20.22 3.41 18.36
C CYS A 85 -18.97 2.52 18.23
N LEU A 86 -18.18 2.72 17.17
CA LEU A 86 -16.94 1.95 16.97
C LEU A 86 -15.86 2.28 18.00
N ASP A 87 -15.77 3.54 18.40
CA ASP A 87 -14.79 4.05 19.38
C ASP A 87 -15.03 3.50 20.79
N TYR A 88 -16.28 3.11 21.11
CA TYR A 88 -16.62 2.48 22.38
C TYR A 88 -15.98 1.09 22.58
N SER A 89 -15.66 0.39 21.49
CA SER A 89 -15.07 -0.96 21.55
C SER A 89 -13.54 -0.88 21.50
N ASN A 90 -12.86 -1.53 22.44
CA ASN A 90 -11.39 -1.63 22.44
C ASN A 90 -10.79 -2.19 21.14
N LEU A 91 -11.54 -3.02 20.40
CA LEU A 91 -11.11 -3.64 19.14
C LEU A 91 -11.73 -2.95 17.90
N ALA A 92 -12.60 -1.97 18.11
CA ALA A 92 -13.39 -1.29 17.08
C ALA A 92 -14.04 -2.30 16.09
N GLU A 93 -14.78 -3.27 16.63
CA GLU A 93 -15.36 -4.35 15.83
C GLU A 93 -16.59 -3.89 15.03
N LEU A 94 -16.50 -3.96 13.69
CA LEU A 94 -17.56 -3.50 12.79
C LEU A 94 -18.91 -4.23 12.98
N ARG A 95 -18.89 -5.43 13.54
CA ARG A 95 -20.10 -6.25 13.75
C ARG A 95 -21.06 -5.67 14.80
N HIS A 96 -20.57 -4.84 15.73
CA HIS A 96 -21.39 -4.30 16.82
C HIS A 96 -22.19 -3.06 16.43
N CYS A 97 -21.77 -2.35 15.37
CA CYS A 97 -22.33 -1.06 14.97
C CYS A 97 -23.08 -1.10 13.64
N ARG A 98 -23.72 -2.23 13.29
CA ARG A 98 -24.39 -2.41 11.99
C ARG A 98 -25.59 -1.49 11.77
N LYS A 99 -26.30 -1.09 12.84
CA LYS A 99 -27.44 -0.17 12.76
C LYS A 99 -26.98 1.23 12.33
N GLN A 100 -25.94 1.75 12.99
CA GLN A 100 -25.32 3.03 12.67
C GLN A 100 -24.58 2.98 11.34
N GLN A 101 -24.01 1.82 10.98
CA GLN A 101 -23.42 1.64 9.66
C GLN A 101 -24.49 1.78 8.56
N GLN A 102 -25.66 1.16 8.74
CA GLN A 102 -26.74 1.25 7.76
C GLN A 102 -27.24 2.69 7.60
N SER A 103 -27.38 3.45 8.70
CA SER A 103 -27.81 4.86 8.63
C SER A 103 -26.78 5.77 7.96
N PHE A 104 -25.48 5.50 8.16
CA PHE A 104 -24.42 6.19 7.45
C PHE A 104 -24.38 5.80 5.96
N ASP A 105 -24.42 4.50 5.66
CA ASP A 105 -24.39 3.99 4.29
C ASP A 105 -25.60 4.48 3.47
N SER A 106 -26.80 4.56 4.07
CA SER A 106 -27.97 5.13 3.40
C SER A 106 -27.81 6.62 3.13
N CYS A 107 -27.31 7.40 4.09
CA CYS A 107 -27.05 8.82 3.89
C CYS A 107 -26.03 9.06 2.76
N ALA A 108 -24.94 8.28 2.74
CA ALA A 108 -23.90 8.38 1.72
C ALA A 108 -24.44 8.00 0.33
N LEU A 109 -25.33 7.01 0.25
CA LEU A 109 -26.00 6.64 -1.00
C LEU A 109 -26.95 7.74 -1.48
N ASP A 110 -27.79 8.26 -0.60
CA ASP A 110 -28.85 9.22 -0.96
C ASP A 110 -28.30 10.61 -1.33
N LYS A 111 -27.27 11.09 -0.61
CA LYS A 111 -26.73 12.45 -0.80
C LYS A 111 -25.51 12.52 -1.74
N LEU A 112 -24.66 11.49 -1.71
CA LEU A 112 -23.38 11.48 -2.45
C LEU A 112 -23.36 10.42 -3.58
N GLY A 113 -24.35 9.52 -3.64
CA GLY A 113 -24.37 8.42 -4.60
C GLY A 113 -23.32 7.34 -4.32
N TRP A 114 -22.77 7.29 -3.10
CA TRP A 114 -21.69 6.39 -2.76
C TRP A 114 -22.21 5.02 -2.32
N LYS A 115 -22.02 4.00 -3.16
CA LYS A 115 -22.26 2.62 -2.78
C LYS A 115 -21.06 2.07 -2.01
N ARG A 116 -21.31 1.46 -0.86
CA ARG A 116 -20.29 0.74 -0.09
C ARG A 116 -19.77 -0.45 -0.93
N PRO A 117 -18.44 -0.65 -1.03
CA PRO A 117 -17.89 -1.76 -1.79
C PRO A 117 -18.26 -3.11 -1.17
N GLU A 118 -18.39 -4.11 -2.03
CA GLU A 118 -18.73 -5.48 -1.65
C GLU A 118 -17.51 -6.21 -1.06
N LEU A 119 -17.78 -7.31 -0.36
CA LEU A 119 -16.72 -8.11 0.26
C LEU A 119 -15.78 -8.64 -0.83
N GLY A 120 -14.50 -8.33 -0.68
CA GLY A 120 -13.45 -8.78 -1.59
C GLY A 120 -13.10 -7.77 -2.69
N GLU A 121 -13.89 -6.72 -2.93
CA GLU A 121 -13.57 -5.73 -3.96
C GLU A 121 -12.29 -4.97 -3.66
N LEU A 122 -12.13 -4.47 -2.43
CA LEU A 122 -10.95 -3.72 -2.01
C LEU A 122 -9.67 -4.58 -1.94
N SER A 123 -9.80 -5.91 -1.88
CA SER A 123 -8.67 -6.84 -1.87
C SER A 123 -8.25 -7.32 -3.26
N LYS A 124 -8.96 -6.94 -4.33
CA LYS A 124 -8.57 -7.30 -5.69
C LYS A 124 -7.28 -6.57 -6.06
N VAL A 125 -6.40 -7.27 -6.78
CA VAL A 125 -5.19 -6.67 -7.36
C VAL A 125 -5.60 -5.81 -8.55
N THR A 126 -5.39 -4.50 -8.42
CA THR A 126 -5.72 -3.51 -9.45
C THR A 126 -4.51 -3.23 -10.33
N LYS A 127 -4.73 -3.01 -11.64
CA LYS A 127 -3.70 -2.49 -12.55
C LYS A 127 -3.74 -0.98 -12.53
N VAL A 128 -2.61 -0.34 -12.33
CA VAL A 128 -2.49 1.13 -12.26
C VAL A 128 -1.62 1.58 -13.43
N ALA A 129 -2.13 2.51 -14.23
CA ALA A 129 -1.34 3.14 -15.28
C ALA A 129 -0.61 4.36 -14.69
N THR A 130 0.71 4.42 -14.88
CA THR A 130 1.54 5.53 -14.40
C THR A 130 2.43 6.04 -15.53
N GLU A 131 2.63 7.36 -15.59
CA GLU A 131 3.50 8.01 -16.58
C GLU A 131 4.99 7.88 -16.24
N ARG A 132 5.32 7.60 -14.98
CA ARG A 132 6.71 7.44 -14.50
C ARG A 132 7.37 6.17 -15.06
N THR A 133 8.67 6.26 -15.30
CA THR A 133 9.49 5.13 -15.76
C THR A 133 9.72 4.12 -14.64
N LEU A 134 9.76 2.83 -14.99
CA LEU A 134 10.06 1.76 -14.02
C LEU A 134 11.55 1.79 -13.62
N PRO A 135 11.89 1.73 -12.31
CA PRO A 135 13.28 1.78 -11.88
C PRO A 135 14.05 0.51 -12.24
N GLU A 136 15.16 0.64 -12.96
CA GLU A 136 16.00 -0.50 -13.38
C GLU A 136 16.71 -1.20 -12.21
N ASN A 137 17.21 -0.41 -11.24
CA ASN A 137 17.93 -0.92 -10.07
C ASN A 137 17.42 -0.24 -8.78
N PRO A 138 16.23 -0.63 -8.29
CA PRO A 138 15.59 0.03 -7.15
C PRO A 138 16.36 -0.15 -5.84
N TYR A 139 17.16 -1.21 -5.73
CA TYR A 139 17.97 -1.49 -4.54
C TYR A 139 19.35 -0.84 -4.57
N HIS A 140 19.71 -0.13 -5.65
CA HIS A 140 21.05 0.38 -5.86
C HIS A 140 22.13 -0.72 -5.67
N SER A 141 21.83 -1.92 -6.17
CA SER A 141 22.70 -3.08 -6.06
C SER A 141 23.96 -2.93 -6.92
N ARG A 142 25.09 -3.37 -6.39
CA ARG A 142 26.35 -3.50 -7.16
C ARG A 142 26.22 -4.60 -8.20
N PRO A 143 27.01 -4.58 -9.29
CA PRO A 143 27.05 -5.69 -10.24
C PRO A 143 27.34 -7.01 -9.51
N ARG A 144 26.71 -8.09 -9.97
CA ARG A 144 26.96 -9.42 -9.43
C ARG A 144 28.39 -9.86 -9.79
N PRO A 145 29.05 -10.65 -8.92
CA PRO A 145 30.32 -11.26 -9.29
C PRO A 145 30.14 -12.17 -10.51
N GLU A 146 31.20 -12.30 -11.31
CA GLU A 146 31.22 -13.25 -12.42
C GLU A 146 31.02 -14.67 -11.91
N ALA A 147 30.26 -15.47 -12.65
CA ALA A 147 30.05 -16.86 -12.29
C ALA A 147 31.34 -17.67 -12.52
N ASN A 148 31.60 -18.65 -11.65
CA ASN A 148 32.66 -19.61 -11.89
C ASN A 148 32.38 -20.35 -13.21
N PRO A 149 33.42 -20.68 -14.00
CA PRO A 149 33.24 -21.41 -15.24
C PRO A 149 32.58 -22.77 -14.95
N VAL A 150 31.62 -23.14 -15.79
CA VAL A 150 31.00 -24.47 -15.72
C VAL A 150 31.98 -25.48 -16.30
N ILE A 151 32.15 -26.62 -15.63
CA ILE A 151 32.95 -27.72 -16.16
C ILE A 151 32.13 -28.39 -17.27
N GLU A 152 32.48 -28.11 -18.52
CA GLU A 152 31.87 -28.73 -19.70
C GLU A 152 32.68 -29.97 -20.11
N GLY A 153 31.97 -31.04 -20.48
CA GLY A 153 32.57 -32.29 -20.96
C GLY A 153 32.08 -33.52 -20.20
N LYS A 154 32.24 -34.70 -20.81
CA LYS A 154 31.95 -35.97 -20.16
C LYS A 154 32.99 -36.22 -19.06
N LEU A 155 32.52 -36.67 -17.89
CA LEU A 155 33.42 -37.09 -16.82
C LEU A 155 34.15 -38.37 -17.27
N GLU A 156 35.39 -38.22 -17.74
CA GLU A 156 36.23 -39.35 -18.09
C GLU A 156 36.78 -40.03 -16.82
N PRO A 157 37.04 -41.35 -16.86
CA PRO A 157 37.73 -42.04 -15.78
C PRO A 157 39.07 -41.38 -15.46
N SER A 158 39.45 -41.37 -14.18
CA SER A 158 40.76 -40.86 -13.76
C SER A 158 41.90 -41.63 -14.44
N LYS A 159 42.84 -40.92 -15.08
CA LYS A 159 43.91 -41.50 -15.92
C LYS A 159 44.73 -42.64 -15.28
N HIS A 160 44.88 -42.67 -13.96
CA HIS A 160 45.65 -43.70 -13.24
C HIS A 160 44.97 -44.17 -11.94
N GLY A 161 43.62 -44.20 -11.93
CA GLY A 161 42.86 -44.54 -10.73
C GLY A 161 43.10 -43.55 -9.57
N SER A 162 43.29 -44.09 -8.36
CA SER A 162 43.43 -43.30 -7.13
C SER A 162 44.74 -42.51 -7.04
N ARG A 163 45.80 -42.92 -7.76
CA ARG A 163 47.16 -42.35 -7.65
C ARG A 163 47.69 -42.26 -6.20
N LEU A 164 47.22 -43.15 -5.31
CA LEU A 164 47.72 -43.25 -3.94
C LEU A 164 48.87 -44.27 -3.88
N PHE A 165 49.95 -43.91 -3.19
CA PHE A 165 51.23 -44.64 -3.12
C PHE A 165 51.15 -46.16 -2.89
N PHE A 166 50.08 -46.62 -2.26
CA PHE A 166 49.93 -47.96 -1.70
C PHE A 166 48.46 -48.33 -1.60
N TRP A 167 47.60 -47.75 -2.45
CA TRP A 167 46.16 -48.03 -2.39
C TRP A 167 45.85 -49.47 -2.80
N THR A 168 45.92 -50.34 -1.79
CA THR A 168 44.99 -51.41 -1.48
C THR A 168 43.90 -50.85 -0.57
N TRP A 169 42.68 -50.79 -1.11
CA TRP A 169 41.45 -51.18 -0.42
C TRP A 169 40.75 -52.19 -1.32
#